data_AF-A0A137Q216-F1
#
_entry.id   AF-A0A137Q216-F1
#
_cell.length_a   1.000
_cell.length_b   1.000
_cell.length_c   1.000
_cell.angle_alpha   90.00
_cell.angle_beta   90.00
_cell.angle_gamma   90.00
#
_symmetry.space_group_name_H-M   'P 1'
#
loop_
_entity.id
_entity.type
_entity.pdbx_description
1 polymer ?
#
loop_
_entity_poly.entity_id
_entity_poly.type
_entity_poly.pdbx_seq_one_letter_code
_entity_poly.pdbx_strand_id
1 'polypeptide(L)'
;MIPGFVDKKLGGKELPTEVFLKKKIAFYKAKQKRLGKNEAKFVEAITISPSNEMGLFWNTHARISESVALLHIREWYSTAPVPPIVSPHHSPSASPPPTLDTPVEFALQALLLGVVHRTIKSYDTSRGFLNGACERQESIVTSTWIGGIANFELAVLELKGAEAFENAYYSTNGSATTGSSTPTTPASTESSTNTQSAMAVMDRWKQAFTVATANLDKAMSLVNAGYEG
;
A
#
# COMPACT_ATOMS: atom_id res chain seq x y z
N MET A 1 -21.77 7.94 -17.43
CA MET A 1 -21.74 6.47 -17.59
C MET A 1 -22.61 6.14 -18.79
N ILE A 2 -22.06 5.55 -19.86
CA ILE A 2 -22.81 5.26 -21.09
C ILE A 2 -23.58 3.95 -20.88
N PRO A 3 -24.92 3.94 -20.90
CA PRO A 3 -25.71 2.71 -20.81
C PRO A 3 -25.48 1.86 -22.07
N GLY A 4 -25.11 0.57 -21.92
CA GLY A 4 -25.04 -0.40 -23.03
C GLY A 4 -23.69 -1.12 -23.24
N PHE A 5 -22.63 -0.76 -22.50
CA PHE A 5 -21.32 -1.44 -22.63
C PHE A 5 -21.11 -2.64 -21.68
N VAL A 6 -22.07 -2.93 -20.80
CA VAL A 6 -21.94 -3.95 -19.72
C VAL A 6 -22.52 -5.32 -20.11
N ASP A 7 -23.00 -5.47 -21.36
CA ASP A 7 -23.72 -6.67 -21.80
C ASP A 7 -22.86 -7.62 -22.66
N LYS A 8 -21.61 -7.26 -22.97
CA LYS A 8 -20.70 -8.10 -23.76
C LYS A 8 -19.95 -9.09 -22.86
N LYS A 9 -20.62 -10.23 -22.58
CA LYS A 9 -20.00 -11.41 -21.96
C LYS A 9 -18.94 -12.00 -22.88
N LEU A 10 -17.66 -11.99 -22.48
CA LEU A 10 -16.60 -12.77 -23.12
C LEU A 10 -16.70 -14.22 -22.63
N GLY A 11 -17.08 -15.15 -23.51
CA GLY A 11 -17.15 -16.59 -23.18
C GLY A 11 -18.24 -16.97 -22.17
N GLY A 12 -19.30 -16.18 -22.04
CA GLY A 12 -20.45 -16.47 -21.17
C GLY A 12 -20.25 -16.18 -19.68
N LYS A 13 -19.03 -15.80 -19.26
CA LYS A 13 -18.73 -15.32 -17.90
C LYS A 13 -18.70 -13.79 -17.89
N GLU A 14 -19.17 -13.18 -16.80
CA GLU A 14 -19.05 -11.74 -16.59
C GLU A 14 -17.56 -11.36 -16.51
N LEU A 15 -17.21 -10.21 -17.09
CA LEU A 15 -15.82 -9.73 -17.01
C LEU A 15 -15.49 -9.38 -15.54
N PRO A 16 -14.26 -9.66 -15.07
CA PRO A 16 -13.86 -9.34 -13.69
C PRO A 16 -14.16 -7.89 -13.28
N THR A 17 -13.97 -6.95 -14.21
CA THR A 17 -14.27 -5.53 -14.01
C THR A 17 -15.77 -5.24 -13.83
N GLU A 18 -16.65 -5.94 -14.56
CA GLU A 18 -18.10 -5.77 -14.41
C GLU A 18 -18.59 -6.31 -13.07
N VAL A 19 -18.08 -7.48 -12.68
CA VAL A 19 -18.36 -8.08 -11.36
C VAL A 19 -17.91 -7.14 -10.25
N PHE A 20 -16.70 -6.57 -10.38
CA PHE A 20 -16.19 -5.58 -9.44
C PHE A 20 -17.11 -4.36 -9.33
N LEU A 21 -17.50 -3.75 -10.46
CA LEU A 21 -18.37 -2.58 -10.47
C LEU A 21 -19.75 -2.89 -9.87
N LYS A 22 -20.35 -4.03 -10.19
CA LYS A 22 -21.63 -4.46 -9.60
C LYS A 22 -21.53 -4.61 -8.08
N LYS A 23 -20.47 -5.27 -7.58
CA LYS A 23 -20.22 -5.41 -6.14
C LYS A 23 -20.03 -4.05 -5.46
N LYS A 24 -19.32 -3.11 -6.09
CA LYS A 24 -19.13 -1.75 -5.55
C LYS A 24 -20.41 -0.93 -5.51
N ILE A 25 -21.22 -0.98 -6.58
CA ILE A 25 -22.52 -0.31 -6.60
C ILE A 25 -23.42 -0.87 -5.49
N ALA A 26 -23.47 -2.20 -5.34
CA ALA A 26 -24.24 -2.84 -4.26
C ALA A 26 -23.75 -2.42 -2.87
N PHE A 27 -22.42 -2.38 -2.67
CA PHE A 27 -21.80 -1.93 -1.42
C PHE A 27 -22.22 -0.50 -1.05
N TYR A 28 -22.11 0.46 -1.98
CA TYR A 28 -22.44 1.86 -1.69
C TYR A 28 -23.95 2.10 -1.55
N LYS A 29 -24.78 1.34 -2.26
CA LYS A 29 -26.23 1.32 -2.04
C LYS A 29 -26.59 0.85 -0.63
N ALA A 30 -25.97 -0.25 -0.18
CA ALA A 30 -26.16 -0.76 1.18
C ALA A 30 -25.68 0.26 2.23
N LYS A 31 -24.54 0.93 2.00
CA LYS A 31 -24.05 2.02 2.85
C LYS A 31 -25.06 3.17 2.92
N GLN A 32 -25.52 3.68 1.78
CA GLN A 32 -26.49 4.77 1.70
C GLN A 32 -27.81 4.41 2.41
N LYS A 33 -28.25 3.16 2.30
CA LYS A 33 -29.42 2.62 3.03
C LYS A 33 -29.20 2.61 4.54
N ARG A 34 -28.03 2.15 5.03
CA ARG A 34 -27.69 2.17 6.46
C ARG A 34 -27.64 3.58 7.03
N LEU A 35 -27.23 4.56 6.22
CA LEU A 35 -27.26 5.99 6.59
C LEU A 35 -28.68 6.59 6.59
N GLY A 36 -29.72 5.81 6.30
CA GLY A 36 -31.11 6.27 6.24
C GLY A 36 -31.40 7.19 5.05
N LYS A 37 -30.54 7.18 4.02
CA LYS A 37 -30.65 8.06 2.85
C LYS A 37 -31.24 7.33 1.64
N ASN A 38 -31.56 8.07 0.59
CA ASN A 38 -32.10 7.52 -0.66
C ASN A 38 -31.02 6.70 -1.40
N GLU A 39 -31.27 5.40 -1.57
CA GLU A 39 -30.38 4.45 -2.27
C GLU A 39 -30.05 4.88 -3.70
N ALA A 40 -30.97 5.54 -4.42
CA ALA A 40 -30.71 6.05 -5.76
C ALA A 40 -29.57 7.09 -5.79
N LYS A 41 -29.29 7.73 -4.65
CA LYS A 41 -28.21 8.69 -4.45
C LYS A 41 -26.95 8.06 -3.84
N PHE A 42 -26.71 6.76 -4.07
CA PHE A 42 -25.55 6.05 -3.51
C PHE A 42 -24.19 6.69 -3.83
N VAL A 43 -24.10 7.50 -4.88
CA VAL A 43 -22.87 8.24 -5.23
C VAL A 43 -22.44 9.16 -4.08
N GLU A 44 -23.38 9.71 -3.31
CA GLU A 44 -23.10 10.54 -2.13
C GLU A 44 -22.49 9.73 -0.96
N ALA A 45 -22.61 8.41 -0.98
CA ALA A 45 -22.00 7.52 0.01
C ALA A 45 -20.60 7.04 -0.38
N ILE A 46 -20.11 7.37 -1.58
CA ILE A 46 -18.78 6.95 -2.05
C ILE A 46 -17.72 7.74 -1.28
N THR A 47 -17.05 7.06 -0.36
CA THR A 47 -15.98 7.66 0.44
C THR A 47 -14.61 7.45 -0.19
N ILE A 48 -14.34 6.24 -0.69
CA ILE A 48 -13.11 5.92 -1.42
C ILE A 48 -13.48 5.66 -2.87
N SER A 49 -12.89 6.43 -3.79
CA SER A 49 -13.17 6.26 -5.22
C SER A 49 -12.84 4.83 -5.69
N PRO A 50 -13.76 4.12 -6.36
CA PRO A 50 -13.47 2.81 -6.96
C PRO A 50 -12.27 2.82 -7.93
N SER A 51 -11.97 3.97 -8.53
CA SER A 51 -10.79 4.15 -9.38
C SER A 51 -9.49 4.04 -8.58
N ASN A 52 -9.46 4.53 -7.33
CA ASN A 52 -8.28 4.40 -6.47
C ASN A 52 -8.03 2.95 -6.08
N GLU A 53 -9.08 2.19 -5.83
CA GLU A 53 -8.99 0.75 -5.58
C GLU A 53 -8.53 -0.02 -6.82
N MET A 54 -9.04 0.32 -8.00
CA MET A 54 -8.58 -0.29 -9.26
C MET A 54 -7.10 0.03 -9.54
N GLY A 55 -6.66 1.23 -9.16
CA GLY A 55 -5.27 1.66 -9.25
C GLY A 55 -4.29 0.77 -8.47
N LEU A 56 -4.74 0.06 -7.43
CA LEU A 56 -3.91 -0.94 -6.74
C LEU A 56 -3.59 -2.12 -7.66
N PHE A 57 -4.60 -2.69 -8.34
CA PHE A 57 -4.40 -3.84 -9.23
C PHE A 57 -3.54 -3.52 -10.45
N TRP A 58 -3.57 -2.28 -10.92
CA TRP A 58 -2.70 -1.81 -12.01
C TRP A 58 -1.36 -1.27 -11.52
N ASN A 59 -1.06 -1.38 -10.23
CA ASN A 59 0.16 -0.87 -9.62
C ASN A 59 0.43 0.62 -9.96
N THR A 60 -0.64 1.40 -10.08
CA THR A 60 -0.57 2.83 -10.44
C THR A 60 0.02 3.64 -9.29
N HIS A 61 -0.40 3.36 -8.06
CA HIS A 61 0.03 4.10 -6.86
C HIS A 61 1.52 3.95 -6.51
N ALA A 62 2.20 2.92 -7.00
CA ALA A 62 3.65 2.79 -6.86
C ALA A 62 4.45 3.57 -7.90
N ARG A 63 3.78 4.11 -8.94
CA ARG A 63 4.39 4.82 -10.08
C ARG A 63 4.05 6.31 -10.13
N ILE A 64 3.24 6.79 -9.20
CA ILE A 64 2.93 8.22 -9.08
C ILE A 64 4.13 8.99 -8.52
N SER A 65 4.18 10.30 -8.81
CA SER A 65 5.19 11.17 -8.23
C SER A 65 4.94 11.37 -6.73
N GLU A 66 5.99 11.77 -6.00
CA GLU A 66 5.91 12.11 -4.58
C GLU A 66 4.83 13.16 -4.30
N SER A 67 4.76 14.20 -5.14
CA SER A 67 3.73 15.25 -5.00
C SER A 67 2.30 14.71 -5.07
N VAL A 68 2.04 13.73 -5.95
CA VAL A 68 0.72 13.10 -6.09
C VAL A 68 0.45 12.15 -4.92
N ALA A 69 1.47 11.41 -4.47
CA ALA A 69 1.35 10.57 -3.27
C ALA A 69 0.98 11.40 -2.04
N LEU A 70 1.60 12.57 -1.85
CA LEU A 70 1.28 13.49 -0.75
C LEU A 70 -0.15 14.02 -0.83
N LEU A 71 -0.68 14.28 -2.03
CA LEU A 71 -2.08 14.68 -2.21
C LEU A 71 -3.05 13.55 -1.80
N HIS A 72 -2.77 12.31 -2.20
CA HIS A 72 -3.57 11.16 -1.77
C HIS A 72 -3.48 10.92 -0.27
N ILE A 73 -2.30 11.08 0.34
CA ILE A 73 -2.16 11.02 1.80
C ILE A 73 -3.08 12.04 2.45
N ARG A 74 -3.06 13.32 2.03
CA ARG A 74 -3.94 14.35 2.59
C ARG A 74 -5.42 14.02 2.42
N GLU A 75 -5.81 13.56 1.22
CA GLU A 75 -7.18 13.15 0.92
C GLU A 75 -7.64 12.03 1.87
N TRP A 76 -6.88 10.94 1.97
CA TRP A 76 -7.31 9.79 2.78
C TRP A 76 -7.15 10.01 4.28
N TYR A 77 -6.26 10.90 4.72
CA TYR A 77 -6.23 11.36 6.12
C TYR A 77 -7.39 12.29 6.48
N SER A 78 -8.08 12.86 5.50
CA SER A 78 -9.21 13.77 5.74
C SER A 78 -10.53 13.04 6.00
N THR A 79 -10.57 11.71 5.96
CA THR A 79 -11.79 10.95 6.30
C THR A 79 -11.92 10.76 7.82
N ALA A 80 -13.14 10.51 8.29
CA ALA A 80 -13.42 10.18 9.68
C ALA A 80 -13.76 8.69 9.85
N PRO A 81 -13.30 8.03 10.94
CA PRO A 81 -12.30 8.48 11.89
C PRO A 81 -10.92 8.70 11.25
N VAL A 82 -10.15 9.60 11.86
CA VAL A 82 -8.78 9.89 11.44
C VAL A 82 -7.94 8.61 11.59
N PRO A 83 -7.08 8.26 10.63
CA PRO A 83 -6.20 7.11 10.75
C PRO A 83 -5.35 7.17 12.03
N PRO A 84 -5.13 6.05 12.73
CA PRO A 84 -4.46 6.03 14.04
C PRO A 84 -2.98 6.38 13.98
N ILE A 85 -2.34 6.19 12.82
CA ILE A 85 -0.92 6.48 12.62
C ILE A 85 -0.78 7.96 12.24
N VAL A 86 -0.03 8.72 13.02
CA VAL A 86 0.20 10.15 12.78
C VAL A 86 1.15 10.32 11.60
N SER A 87 0.68 10.97 10.53
CA SER A 87 1.54 11.39 9.41
C SER A 87 1.90 12.88 9.56
N PRO A 88 3.17 13.27 9.36
CA PRO A 88 3.60 14.68 9.36
C PRO A 88 2.93 15.53 8.27
N HIS A 89 2.29 14.89 7.28
CA HIS A 89 1.71 15.55 6.10
C HIS A 89 0.22 15.87 6.25
N HIS A 90 -0.32 15.75 7.46
CA HIS A 90 -1.71 16.09 7.75
C HIS A 90 -1.92 17.61 7.76
N SER A 91 -2.98 18.08 7.09
CA SER A 91 -3.52 19.42 7.25
C SER A 91 -5.02 19.31 7.46
N PRO A 92 -5.62 20.05 8.41
CA PRO A 92 -7.05 19.99 8.68
C PRO A 92 -7.85 20.49 7.46
N SER A 93 -8.88 19.73 7.08
CA SER A 93 -9.83 20.11 6.01
C SER A 93 -10.99 20.94 6.57
N ALA A 94 -11.46 21.93 5.81
CA ALA A 94 -12.56 22.83 6.19
C ALA A 94 -13.96 22.22 5.97
N SER A 95 -14.06 21.12 5.22
CA SER A 95 -15.33 20.42 4.95
C SER A 95 -15.58 19.30 5.98
N PRO A 96 -16.84 18.90 6.23
CA PRO A 96 -17.13 17.72 7.04
C PRO A 96 -16.39 16.51 6.44
N PRO A 97 -15.60 15.77 7.24
CA PRO A 97 -14.81 14.67 6.74
C PRO A 97 -15.72 13.53 6.28
N PRO A 98 -15.46 12.92 5.11
CA PRO A 98 -16.18 11.73 4.67
C PRO A 98 -16.07 10.61 5.72
N THR A 99 -17.19 10.05 6.16
CA THR A 99 -17.19 9.02 7.22
C THR A 99 -17.02 7.61 6.62
N LEU A 100 -15.95 6.93 7.02
CA LEU A 100 -15.75 5.50 6.88
C LEU A 100 -16.48 4.80 8.02
N ASP A 101 -17.27 3.78 7.71
CA ASP A 101 -18.16 3.14 8.67
C ASP A 101 -18.20 1.62 8.53
N THR A 102 -17.31 1.03 7.74
CA THR A 102 -17.17 -0.43 7.58
C THR A 102 -15.74 -0.90 7.79
N PRO A 103 -15.53 -2.12 8.31
CA PRO A 103 -14.20 -2.73 8.38
C PRO A 103 -13.48 -2.77 7.04
N VAL A 104 -14.22 -3.00 5.95
CA VAL A 104 -13.71 -3.00 4.56
C VAL A 104 -13.14 -1.65 4.19
N GLU A 105 -13.85 -0.56 4.48
CA GLU A 105 -13.39 0.80 4.20
C GLU A 105 -12.15 1.17 5.02
N PHE A 106 -12.10 0.78 6.29
CA PHE A 106 -10.92 1.00 7.13
C PHE A 106 -9.70 0.23 6.62
N ALA A 107 -9.88 -1.03 6.24
CA ALA A 107 -8.79 -1.84 5.71
C ALA A 107 -8.32 -1.33 4.34
N LEU A 108 -9.25 -0.91 3.48
CA LEU A 108 -8.93 -0.33 2.16
C LEU A 108 -8.20 1.00 2.31
N GLN A 109 -8.63 1.87 3.22
CA GLN A 109 -7.93 3.12 3.52
C GLN A 109 -6.51 2.85 4.03
N ALA A 110 -6.36 1.94 4.99
CA ALA A 110 -5.06 1.57 5.54
C ALA A 110 -4.14 0.99 4.45
N LEU A 111 -4.67 0.13 3.57
CA LEU A 111 -3.92 -0.41 2.44
C LEU A 111 -3.45 0.70 1.49
N LEU A 112 -4.36 1.59 1.08
CA LEU A 112 -4.05 2.70 0.19
C LEU A 112 -2.99 3.62 0.80
N LEU A 113 -3.15 4.02 2.06
CA LEU A 113 -2.19 4.83 2.81
C LEU A 113 -0.82 4.14 2.90
N GLY A 114 -0.80 2.84 3.17
CA GLY A 114 0.42 2.04 3.19
C GLY A 114 1.20 2.13 1.88
N VAL A 115 0.51 1.93 0.75
CA VAL A 115 1.13 1.96 -0.58
C VAL A 115 1.72 3.35 -0.91
N VAL A 116 0.97 4.43 -0.67
CA VAL A 116 1.46 5.79 -0.99
C VAL A 116 2.56 6.26 -0.03
N HIS A 117 2.54 5.86 1.25
CA HIS A 117 3.64 6.14 2.18
C HIS A 117 4.94 5.45 1.74
N ARG A 118 4.87 4.25 1.17
CA ARG A 118 6.04 3.60 0.56
C ARG A 118 6.57 4.38 -0.63
N THR A 119 5.70 4.92 -1.48
CA THR A 119 6.09 5.73 -2.65
C THR A 119 6.95 6.94 -2.26
N ILE A 120 6.67 7.54 -1.09
CA ILE A 120 7.48 8.63 -0.52
C ILE A 120 8.63 8.15 0.40
N LYS A 121 8.97 6.85 0.34
CA LYS A 121 10.03 6.21 1.15
C LYS A 121 9.82 6.29 2.66
N SER A 122 8.60 6.53 3.12
CA SER A 122 8.22 6.48 4.53
C SER A 122 7.92 5.04 4.93
N TYR A 123 8.97 4.22 4.99
CA TYR A 123 8.85 2.76 5.12
C TYR A 123 8.17 2.33 6.43
N ASP A 124 8.48 2.96 7.56
CA ASP A 124 7.90 2.57 8.85
C ASP A 124 6.41 2.91 8.95
N THR A 125 6.03 4.11 8.48
CA THR A 125 4.62 4.53 8.39
C THR A 125 3.84 3.62 7.46
N SER A 126 4.43 3.28 6.31
CA SER A 126 3.85 2.33 5.36
C SER A 126 3.62 0.97 6.02
N ARG A 127 4.61 0.44 6.78
CA ARG A 127 4.50 -0.83 7.48
C ARG A 127 3.34 -0.84 8.47
N GLY A 128 3.22 0.20 9.29
CA GLY A 128 2.14 0.32 10.26
C GLY A 128 0.77 0.29 9.60
N PHE A 129 0.61 1.00 8.48
CA PHE A 129 -0.64 1.01 7.73
C PHE A 129 -0.99 -0.34 7.11
N LEU A 130 -0.02 -1.00 6.48
CA LEU A 130 -0.25 -2.31 5.86
C LEU A 130 -0.56 -3.38 6.92
N ASN A 131 0.09 -3.35 8.08
CA ASN A 131 -0.27 -4.22 9.21
C ASN A 131 -1.70 -3.95 9.69
N GLY A 132 -2.09 -2.68 9.83
CA GLY A 132 -3.46 -2.31 10.20
C GLY A 132 -4.52 -2.75 9.18
N ALA A 133 -4.15 -2.91 7.90
CA ALA A 133 -5.02 -3.51 6.88
C ALA A 133 -5.14 -5.04 7.09
N CYS A 134 -4.02 -5.73 7.37
CA CYS A 134 -3.98 -7.17 7.64
C CYS A 134 -4.80 -7.55 8.88
N GLU A 135 -4.67 -6.81 9.99
CA GLU A 135 -5.37 -7.06 11.26
C GLU A 135 -6.90 -7.03 11.11
N ARG A 136 -7.40 -6.32 10.11
CA ARG A 136 -8.84 -6.18 9.86
C ARG A 136 -9.42 -7.32 9.01
N GLN A 137 -8.59 -8.19 8.46
CA GLN A 137 -9.00 -9.24 7.54
C GLN A 137 -10.09 -10.15 8.12
N GLU A 138 -10.01 -10.49 9.41
CA GLU A 138 -11.00 -11.34 10.08
C GLU A 138 -12.39 -10.69 10.16
N SER A 139 -12.46 -9.36 10.13
CA SER A 139 -13.71 -8.59 10.16
C SER A 139 -14.28 -8.33 8.75
N ILE A 140 -13.59 -8.75 7.70
CA ILE A 140 -13.96 -8.47 6.30
C ILE A 140 -14.71 -9.66 5.70
N VAL A 141 -16.02 -9.49 5.50
CA VAL A 141 -16.86 -10.50 4.82
C VAL A 141 -16.81 -10.35 3.29
N THR A 142 -16.62 -9.12 2.79
CA THR A 142 -16.60 -8.82 1.34
C THR A 142 -15.31 -8.09 1.00
N SER A 143 -14.73 -8.35 -0.18
CA SER A 143 -13.39 -7.84 -0.53
C SER A 143 -12.26 -8.48 0.29
N THR A 144 -12.36 -9.80 0.50
CA THR A 144 -11.36 -10.63 1.20
C THR A 144 -9.96 -10.59 0.56
N TRP A 145 -9.85 -10.07 -0.65
CA TRP A 145 -8.57 -9.82 -1.33
C TRP A 145 -7.70 -8.77 -0.61
N ILE A 146 -8.28 -7.86 0.20
CA ILE A 146 -7.56 -6.74 0.83
C ILE A 146 -6.40 -7.25 1.70
N GLY A 147 -6.62 -8.23 2.58
CA GLY A 147 -5.56 -8.79 3.42
C GLY A 147 -4.46 -9.50 2.62
N GLY A 148 -4.83 -10.18 1.53
CA GLY A 148 -3.88 -10.81 0.62
C GLY A 148 -2.96 -9.76 -0.04
N ILE A 149 -3.55 -8.69 -0.58
CA ILE A 149 -2.78 -7.58 -1.17
C ILE A 149 -1.97 -6.84 -0.10
N ALA A 150 -2.49 -6.62 1.10
CA ALA A 150 -1.73 -5.98 2.17
C ALA A 150 -0.46 -6.77 2.56
N ASN A 151 -0.55 -8.10 2.65
CA ASN A 151 0.60 -8.96 2.87
C ASN A 151 1.58 -8.93 1.69
N PHE A 152 1.08 -8.97 0.45
CA PHE A 152 1.94 -8.79 -0.73
C PHE A 152 2.68 -7.45 -0.69
N GLU A 153 2.00 -6.35 -0.36
CA GLU A 153 2.60 -5.02 -0.29
C GLU A 153 3.60 -4.89 0.87
N LEU A 154 3.42 -5.62 1.99
CA LEU A 154 4.41 -5.76 3.06
C LEU A 154 5.69 -6.45 2.58
N ALA A 155 5.56 -7.50 1.76
CA ALA A 155 6.71 -8.16 1.17
C ALA A 155 7.49 -7.19 0.26
N VAL A 156 6.77 -6.45 -0.61
CA VAL A 156 7.38 -5.41 -1.45
C VAL A 156 8.04 -4.33 -0.60
N LEU A 157 7.42 -3.93 0.51
CA LEU A 157 7.95 -2.93 1.44
C LEU A 157 9.31 -3.35 2.00
N GLU A 158 9.45 -4.60 2.44
CA GLU A 158 10.71 -5.09 3.01
C GLU A 158 11.85 -5.10 2.00
N LEU A 159 11.58 -5.57 0.78
CA LEU A 159 12.55 -5.58 -0.31
C LEU A 159 12.97 -4.14 -0.68
N LYS A 160 12.00 -3.21 -0.76
CA LYS A 160 12.29 -1.80 -1.02
C LYS A 160 13.05 -1.11 0.11
N GLY A 161 12.78 -1.48 1.36
CA GLY A 161 13.54 -1.00 2.50
C GLY A 161 15.00 -1.49 2.50
N ALA A 162 15.24 -2.74 2.10
CA ALA A 162 16.60 -3.28 1.94
C ALA A 162 17.35 -2.61 0.78
N GLU A 163 16.70 -2.43 -0.37
CA GLU A 163 17.26 -1.69 -1.51
C GLU A 163 17.63 -0.25 -1.13
N ALA A 164 16.77 0.45 -0.38
CA ALA A 164 17.06 1.80 0.08
C ALA A 164 18.24 1.85 1.06
N PHE A 165 18.34 0.86 1.97
CA PHE A 165 19.46 0.73 2.90
C PHE A 165 20.79 0.51 2.15
N GLU A 166 20.80 -0.39 1.17
CA GLU A 166 21.96 -0.65 0.33
C GLU A 166 22.39 0.58 -0.49
N ASN A 167 21.43 1.28 -1.10
CA ASN A 167 21.70 2.49 -1.86
C ASN A 167 22.29 3.60 -0.99
N ALA A 168 21.76 3.78 0.23
CA ALA A 168 22.31 4.73 1.20
C ALA A 168 23.76 4.37 1.57
N TYR A 169 24.02 3.08 1.79
CA TYR A 169 25.35 2.56 2.11
C TYR A 169 26.40 2.84 1.02
N TYR A 170 26.08 2.53 -0.24
CA TYR A 170 27.03 2.80 -1.34
C TYR A 170 27.16 4.28 -1.67
N SER A 171 26.12 5.09 -1.42
CA SER A 171 26.20 6.54 -1.61
C SER A 171 27.15 7.20 -0.60
N THR A 172 27.14 6.75 0.65
CA THR A 172 28.04 7.29 1.69
C THR A 172 29.49 6.82 1.51
N ASN A 173 29.70 5.59 1.03
CA ASN A 173 31.03 5.01 0.90
C ASN A 173 31.69 5.21 -0.48
N GLY A 174 30.91 5.47 -1.53
CA GLY A 174 31.41 5.69 -2.89
C GLY A 174 31.92 7.12 -3.17
N SER A 175 31.61 8.09 -2.31
CA SER A 175 31.96 9.50 -2.52
C SER A 175 33.37 9.89 -2.04
N ALA A 176 34.17 8.96 -1.53
CA ALA A 176 35.49 9.25 -0.96
C ALA A 176 36.67 9.27 -1.98
N THR A 177 36.42 9.04 -3.27
CA THR A 177 37.50 8.83 -4.26
C THR A 177 37.60 9.92 -5.33
N THR A 178 37.52 11.20 -4.96
CA THR A 178 37.88 12.28 -5.90
C THR A 178 38.49 13.48 -5.17
N GLY A 179 39.76 13.37 -4.82
CA GLY A 179 40.52 14.49 -4.26
C GLY A 179 41.98 14.17 -3.95
N SER A 180 42.86 14.53 -4.89
CA SER A 180 44.29 14.82 -4.71
C SER A 180 45.28 13.64 -4.60
N SER A 181 46.11 13.55 -5.64
CA SER A 181 47.27 12.69 -5.80
C SER A 181 48.38 13.03 -4.80
N THR A 182 48.71 12.10 -3.91
CA THR A 182 50.10 11.91 -3.41
C THR A 182 50.28 10.46 -2.96
N PRO A 183 51.28 9.72 -3.45
CA PRO A 183 51.47 8.32 -3.06
C PRO A 183 52.37 8.22 -1.81
N THR A 184 51.82 7.70 -0.71
CA THR A 184 52.63 7.08 0.35
C THR A 184 51.79 5.98 1.04
N THR A 185 52.37 4.77 1.11
CA THR A 185 51.82 3.48 1.60
C THR A 185 52.68 3.04 2.82
N PRO A 186 52.26 2.21 3.82
CA PRO A 186 51.20 1.17 3.79
C PRO A 186 50.18 1.08 4.96
N ALA A 187 49.03 0.46 4.64
CA ALA A 187 48.22 -0.56 5.34
C ALA A 187 48.22 -0.60 6.89
N SER A 188 47.07 -0.63 7.58
CA SER A 188 46.26 -1.87 7.69
C SER A 188 44.96 -1.69 8.52
N THR A 189 44.20 -0.60 8.33
CA THR A 189 42.96 -0.36 9.12
C THR A 189 41.67 -0.29 8.30
N GLU A 190 41.74 -0.14 6.97
CA GLU A 190 40.55 0.05 6.11
C GLU A 190 39.87 -1.25 5.66
N SER A 191 40.53 -2.41 5.77
CA SER A 191 40.03 -3.70 5.26
C SER A 191 38.94 -4.33 6.17
N SER A 192 39.06 -4.16 7.48
CA SER A 192 38.14 -4.78 8.46
C SER A 192 36.77 -4.09 8.51
N THR A 193 36.74 -2.76 8.38
CA THR A 193 35.50 -1.96 8.38
C THR A 193 34.67 -2.17 7.11
N ASN A 194 35.32 -2.28 5.94
CA ASN A 194 34.62 -2.54 4.68
C ASN A 194 33.98 -3.94 4.67
N THR A 195 34.65 -4.94 5.24
CA THR A 195 34.13 -6.31 5.34
C THR A 195 32.95 -6.40 6.31
N GLN A 196 33.05 -5.75 7.47
CA GLN A 196 31.98 -5.73 8.47
C GLN A 196 30.72 -5.00 7.95
N SER A 197 30.91 -3.97 7.13
CA SER A 197 29.80 -3.21 6.59
C SER A 197 29.14 -3.85 5.36
N ALA A 198 29.90 -4.59 4.54
CA ALA A 198 29.32 -5.44 3.49
C ALA A 198 28.46 -6.57 4.07
N MET A 199 28.88 -7.15 5.21
CA MET A 199 28.09 -8.14 5.94
C MET A 199 26.76 -7.55 6.42
N ALA A 200 26.72 -6.29 6.88
CA ALA A 200 25.49 -5.64 7.32
C ALA A 200 24.45 -5.49 6.19
N VAL A 201 24.88 -5.13 4.98
CA VAL A 201 24.00 -5.07 3.80
C VAL A 201 23.45 -6.46 3.46
N MET A 202 24.32 -7.48 3.45
CA MET A 202 23.92 -8.85 3.17
C MET A 202 22.91 -9.37 4.21
N ASP A 203 23.14 -9.09 5.49
CA ASP A 203 22.24 -9.52 6.57
C ASP A 203 20.90 -8.79 6.51
N ARG A 204 20.89 -7.50 6.13
CA ARG A 204 19.64 -6.78 5.87
C ARG A 204 18.83 -7.42 4.74
N TRP A 205 19.49 -7.81 3.65
CA TRP A 205 18.83 -8.51 2.54
C TRP A 205 18.28 -9.89 2.95
N LYS A 206 19.06 -10.68 3.70
CA LYS A 206 18.58 -11.97 4.23
C LYS A 206 17.32 -11.79 5.06
N GLN A 207 17.34 -10.83 6.00
CA GLN A 207 16.17 -10.52 6.82
C GLN A 207 14.98 -10.09 5.96
N ALA A 208 15.19 -9.20 4.99
CA ALA A 208 14.13 -8.76 4.09
C ALA A 208 13.52 -9.92 3.30
N PHE A 209 14.32 -10.84 2.76
CA PHE A 209 13.82 -12.03 2.09
C PHE A 209 13.03 -12.94 3.02
N THR A 210 13.51 -13.20 4.24
CA THR A 210 12.78 -14.02 5.21
C THR A 210 11.41 -13.44 5.53
N VAL A 211 11.34 -12.14 5.81
CA VAL A 211 10.08 -11.47 6.13
C VAL A 211 9.17 -11.37 4.89
N ALA A 212 9.74 -11.08 3.71
CA ALA A 212 8.99 -11.03 2.46
C ALA A 212 8.34 -12.38 2.12
N THR A 213 9.10 -13.48 2.19
CA THR A 213 8.58 -14.83 1.96
C THR A 213 7.43 -15.15 2.91
N ALA A 214 7.60 -14.89 4.21
CA ALA A 214 6.54 -15.14 5.19
C ALA A 214 5.25 -14.34 4.90
N ASN A 215 5.37 -13.12 4.39
CA ASN A 215 4.22 -12.33 3.99
C ASN A 215 3.60 -12.85 2.68
N LEU A 216 4.40 -13.30 1.71
CA LEU A 216 3.87 -13.92 0.49
C LEU A 216 3.11 -15.22 0.77
N ASP A 217 3.61 -16.05 1.69
CA ASP A 217 2.92 -17.27 2.13
C ASP A 217 1.55 -16.94 2.74
N LYS A 218 1.48 -15.91 3.59
CA LYS A 218 0.22 -15.39 4.14
C LYS A 218 -0.71 -14.83 3.05
N ALA A 219 -0.16 -14.13 2.07
CA ALA A 219 -0.96 -13.60 0.97
C ALA A 219 -1.62 -14.74 0.18
N MET A 220 -0.86 -15.79 -0.12
CA MET A 220 -1.36 -16.96 -0.85
C MET A 220 -2.38 -17.77 -0.05
N SER A 221 -2.19 -17.92 1.27
CA SER A 221 -3.17 -18.64 2.11
C SER A 221 -4.53 -17.94 2.14
N LEU A 222 -4.54 -16.60 2.18
CA LEU A 222 -5.77 -15.79 2.14
C LEU A 222 -6.49 -15.86 0.79
N VAL A 223 -5.76 -15.98 -0.31
CA VAL A 223 -6.35 -16.19 -1.65
C VAL A 223 -7.06 -17.53 -1.70
N ASN A 224 -6.43 -18.59 -1.20
CA ASN A 224 -7.00 -19.95 -1.23
C ASN A 224 -8.24 -20.09 -0.33
N ALA A 225 -8.23 -19.46 0.85
CA ALA A 225 -9.39 -19.45 1.75
C ALA A 225 -10.63 -18.76 1.15
N GLY A 226 -10.44 -17.83 0.20
CA GLY A 226 -11.54 -17.11 -0.45
C GLY A 226 -12.28 -17.90 -1.54
N TYR A 227 -11.79 -19.07 -1.95
CA TYR A 227 -12.41 -19.91 -2.98
C TYR A 227 -13.30 -21.04 -2.42
N GLU A 228 -13.24 -21.30 -1.11
CA GLU A 228 -14.00 -22.39 -0.46
C GLU A 228 -15.33 -21.95 0.17
N GLY A 229 -15.75 -20.69 0.00
CA GLY A 229 -16.96 -20.09 0.59
C GLY A 229 -18.01 -19.62 -0.40
#